data_AF-A0A4Y3NLK6-F1
#
_entry.id   AF-A0A4Y3NLK6-F1
#
_cell.length_a   1.000
_cell.length_b   1.000
_cell.length_c   1.000
_cell.angle_alpha   90.00
_cell.angle_beta   90.00
_cell.angle_gamma   90.00
#
_symmetry.space_group_name_H-M   'P 1'
#
loop_
_entity.id
_entity.type
_entity.pdbx_description
1 polymer ?
#
loop_
_entity_poly.entity_id
_entity_poly.type
_entity_poly.pdbx_seq_one_letter_code
_entity_poly.pdbx_strand_id
1 'polypeptide(L)' 'MVSIALYALFGYTALAKAGLAPVLVSEPFTHIFMWVLTAYFAVGVFMNAISRSKPERFVMTPVALVLAVLFLLLSLG' A
#
# COMPACT_ATOMS: atom_id res chain seq x y z
N MET A 1 -8.02 0.94 16.16
CA MET A 1 -7.97 -0.54 16.01
C MET A 1 -8.16 -0.96 14.55
N VAL A 2 -9.11 -0.38 13.81
CA VAL A 2 -9.31 -0.65 12.37
C VAL A 2 -8.02 -0.45 11.54
N SER A 3 -7.23 0.57 11.86
CA SER A 3 -5.96 0.85 11.19
C SER A 3 -4.92 -0.27 11.31
N ILE A 4 -4.86 -0.98 12.44
CA ILE A 4 -3.95 -2.10 12.62
C ILE A 4 -4.32 -3.25 11.68
N ALA A 5 -5.62 -3.56 11.59
CA ALA A 5 -6.11 -4.59 10.68
C ALA A 5 -5.82 -4.26 9.21
N LEU A 6 -5.94 -2.98 8.82
CA LEU A 6 -5.59 -2.53 7.47
C LEU A 6 -4.10 -2.72 7.18
N TYR A 7 -3.20 -2.30 8.08
CA TYR A 7 -1.77 -2.50 7.89
C TYR A 7 -1.38 -3.99 7.85
N ALA A 8 -2.02 -4.83 8.67
CA ALA A 8 -1.84 -6.27 8.61
C ALA A 8 -2.28 -6.85 7.27
N LEU A 9 -3.42 -6.40 6.74
CA LEU A 9 -3.91 -6.81 5.41
C LEU A 9 -2.95 -6.40 4.29
N PHE A 10 -2.40 -5.18 4.34
CA PHE A 10 -1.41 -4.73 3.36
C PHE A 10 -0.15 -5.59 3.41
N GLY A 11 0.38 -5.84 4.61
CA GLY A 11 1.54 -6.72 4.80
C GLY A 11 1.28 -8.15 4.30
N TYR A 12 0.11 -8.70 4.60
CA TYR A 12 -0.29 -10.03 4.12
C TYR A 12 -0.36 -10.08 2.59
N THR A 13 -0.92 -9.05 1.95
CA THR A 13 -1.03 -9.00 0.49
C THR A 13 0.34 -8.94 -0.18
N ALA A 14 1.28 -8.17 0.40
CA ALA A 14 2.65 -8.13 -0.08
C ALA A 14 3.36 -9.49 0.07
N LEU A 15 3.17 -10.18 1.20
CA LEU A 15 3.69 -11.54 1.41
C LEU A 15 3.09 -12.56 0.44
N ALA A 16 1.78 -12.47 0.18
CA ALA A 16 1.08 -13.33 -0.76
C ALA A 16 1.64 -13.15 -2.18
N LYS A 17 1.86 -11.91 -2.61
CA LYS A 17 2.46 -11.62 -3.92
C LYS A 17 3.92 -12.07 -4.03
N ALA A 18 4.66 -12.08 -2.91
CA ALA A 18 6.02 -12.61 -2.85
C ALA A 18 6.09 -14.16 -2.80
N GLY A 19 4.95 -14.86 -2.82
CA GLY A 19 4.89 -16.32 -2.69
C GLY A 19 5.20 -16.83 -1.27
N LEU A 20 5.25 -15.94 -0.28
CA LEU A 20 5.54 -16.25 1.13
C LEU A 20 4.28 -16.50 1.95
N ALA A 21 3.10 -16.22 1.39
CA ALA A 21 1.80 -16.50 1.98
C ALA A 21 0.80 -16.96 0.92
N PRO A 22 -0.30 -17.64 1.31
CA PRO A 22 -1.38 -17.97 0.38
C PRO A 22 -2.02 -16.73 -0.24
N VAL A 23 -2.38 -16.83 -1.52
CA VAL A 23 -3.17 -15.79 -2.23
C VAL A 23 -4.47 -15.50 -1.48
N LEU A 24 -4.93 -14.23 -1.50
CA LEU A 24 -6.07 -13.81 -0.69
C LEU A 24 -7.35 -14.59 -1.03
N VAL A 25 -7.67 -14.66 -2.32
CA VAL A 25 -8.87 -15.32 -2.85
C VAL A 25 -8.49 -16.12 -4.10
N SER A 26 -7.77 -15.47 -5.01
CA SER A 26 -7.21 -16.07 -6.22
C SER A 26 -6.02 -15.23 -6.69
N GLU A 27 -5.22 -15.78 -7.60
CA GLU A 27 -4.10 -15.05 -8.23
C GLU A 27 -4.57 -13.75 -8.92
N PRO A 28 -5.60 -13.76 -9.80
CA PRO A 28 -6.09 -12.53 -10.41
C PRO A 28 -6.61 -11.51 -9.39
N PHE A 29 -7.31 -11.97 -8.35
CA PHE A 29 -7.82 -11.09 -7.31
C PHE A 29 -6.69 -10.41 -6.55
N THR A 30 -5.67 -11.18 -6.15
CA THR A 30 -4.49 -10.65 -5.44
C THR A 30 -3.77 -9.63 -6.31
N HIS A 31 -3.59 -9.91 -7.61
CA HIS A 31 -2.97 -8.99 -8.55
C HIS A 31 -3.76 -7.68 -8.72
N ILE A 32 -5.10 -7.75 -8.87
CA ILE A 32 -5.95 -6.55 -8.95
C ILE A 32 -5.89 -5.77 -7.63
N PHE A 33 -5.96 -6.45 -6.49
CA PHE A 33 -5.91 -5.82 -5.18
C PHE A 33 -4.60 -5.07 -4.94
N MET A 34 -3.47 -5.61 -5.41
CA MET A 34 -2.18 -4.92 -5.40
C MET A 34 -2.23 -3.59 -6.16
N TRP A 35 -2.80 -3.56 -7.36
CA TRP A 35 -2.98 -2.32 -8.13
C TRP A 35 -3.90 -1.31 -7.43
N VAL A 36 -4.96 -1.79 -6.77
CA VAL A 36 -5.85 -0.93 -5.97
C VAL A 36 -5.08 -0.30 -4.81
N LEU A 37 -4.24 -1.06 -4.10
CA LEU A 37 -3.40 -0.53 -3.03
C LEU A 37 -2.36 0.46 -3.53
N THR A 38 -1.72 0.19 -4.68
CA THR A 38 -0.81 1.12 -5.34
C THR A 38 -1.50 2.46 -5.61
N ALA A 39 -2.69 2.44 -6.21
CA ALA A 39 -3.47 3.64 -6.49
C ALA A 39 -3.88 4.38 -5.21
N TYR A 40 -4.34 3.64 -4.19
CA TYR A 40 -4.71 4.19 -2.89
C TYR A 40 -3.56 4.94 -2.22
N PHE A 41 -2.37 4.33 -2.16
CA PHE A 41 -1.19 4.99 -1.59
C PHE A 41 -0.71 6.15 -2.44
N ALA A 42 -0.77 6.07 -3.77
CA ALA A 42 -0.44 7.20 -4.64
C ALA A 42 -1.35 8.42 -4.35
N VAL A 43 -2.66 8.21 -4.22
CA VAL A 43 -3.59 9.28 -3.78
C VAL A 43 -3.20 9.79 -2.39
N GLY A 44 -2.87 8.88 -1.46
CA GLY A 44 -2.35 9.23 -0.14
C GLY A 44 -1.11 10.14 -0.20
N VAL A 45 -0.16 9.88 -1.09
CA VAL A 45 1.01 10.76 -1.30
C VAL A 45 0.58 12.17 -1.65
N PHE A 46 -0.31 12.32 -2.63
CA PHE A 46 -0.80 13.63 -3.07
C PHE A 46 -1.54 14.37 -1.95
N MET A 47 -2.43 13.68 -1.23
CA MET A 47 -3.17 14.28 -0.12
C MET A 47 -2.25 14.72 1.02
N ASN A 48 -1.29 13.88 1.40
CA ASN A 48 -0.33 14.21 2.46
C ASN A 48 0.63 15.34 2.02
N ALA A 49 1.02 15.38 0.74
CA ALA A 49 1.88 16.43 0.20
C ALA A 49 1.23 17.81 0.23
N ILE A 50 -0.10 17.88 0.11
CA ILE A 50 -0.89 19.12 0.18
C ILE A 50 -1.22 19.49 1.64
N SER A 51 -0.95 18.63 2.63
CA SER A 51 -1.26 18.93 4.03
C SER A 51 -0.58 20.23 4.48
N ARG A 52 -1.37 21.08 5.16
CA ARG A 52 -0.91 22.34 5.75
C ARG A 52 -0.05 22.11 7.01
N SER A 53 -0.16 20.93 7.62
CA SER A 53 0.61 20.54 8.79
C SER A 53 2.01 20.07 8.36
N LYS A 54 3.04 20.85 8.71
CA LYS A 54 4.45 20.50 8.45
C LYS A 54 4.84 19.12 9.01
N PRO A 55 4.59 18.78 10.29
CA PRO A 55 5.00 17.48 10.83
C PRO A 55 4.27 16.31 10.15
N GLU A 56 2.99 16.48 9.81
CA GLU A 56 2.22 15.46 9.10
C GLU A 56 2.77 15.24 7.69
N ARG A 57 3.02 16.30 6.93
CA ARG A 57 3.59 16.23 5.58
C ARG A 57 4.97 15.56 5.56
N PHE A 58 5.87 15.91 6.49
CA PHE A 58 7.23 15.35 6.49
C PHE A 58 7.28 13.88 6.92
N VAL A 59 6.25 13.34 7.57
CA VAL A 59 6.20 11.94 8.00
C VAL A 59 5.30 11.11 7.08
N MET A 60 4.07 11.56 6.84
CA MET A 60 3.06 10.77 6.13
C MET A 60 3.30 10.75 4.61
N THR A 61 3.80 11.83 4.01
CA THR A 61 4.14 11.83 2.57
C THR A 61 5.22 10.79 2.24
N PRO A 62 6.39 10.74 2.90
CA PRO A 62 7.39 9.72 2.60
C PRO A 62 6.91 8.31 2.93
N VAL A 63 6.15 8.11 4.01
CA VAL A 63 5.57 6.80 4.34
C VAL A 63 4.62 6.32 3.24
N ALA A 64 3.67 7.18 2.81
CA ALA A 64 2.75 6.85 1.73
C ALA A 64 3.50 6.60 0.40
N LEU A 65 4.59 7.34 0.15
CA LEU A 65 5.39 7.18 -1.06
C LEU A 65 6.13 5.85 -1.08
N VAL A 66 6.77 5.47 0.03
CA VAL A 66 7.44 4.17 0.16
C VAL A 66 6.43 3.05 -0.05
N LEU A 67 5.25 3.12 0.57
CA LEU A 67 4.20 2.11 0.37
C LEU A 67 3.72 2.06 -1.08
N ALA A 68 3.47 3.22 -1.72
CA ALA A 68 3.07 3.26 -3.12
C ALA A 68 4.10 2.60 -4.05
N VAL A 69 5.39 2.88 -3.83
CA VAL A 69 6.49 2.31 -4.63
C VAL A 69 6.62 0.80 -4.40
N LEU A 70 6.55 0.33 -3.15
CA LEU A 70 6.64 -1.10 -2.85
C LEU A 70 5.50 -1.89 -3.52
N PHE A 71 4.26 -1.41 -3.39
CA PHE A 71 3.10 -2.05 -4.01
C PHE A 71 3.15 -1.98 -5.53
N LEU A 72 3.66 -0.88 -6.11
CA LEU A 72 3.88 -0.76 -7.55
C LEU A 72 4.91 -1.78 -8.06
N LEU A 73 6.05 -1.92 -7.39
CA LEU A 73 7.09 -2.87 -7.78
C LEU A 73 6.56 -4.30 -7.71
N LEU A 74 5.84 -4.63 -6.64
CA LEU A 74 5.23 -5.94 -6.47
C LEU A 74 4.08 -6.20 -7.45
N SER A 75 3.43 -5.17 -8.01
CA SER A 75 2.41 -5.34 -9.05
C SER A 75 2.99 -5.45 -10.46
N LEU A 76 4.26 -5.07 -10.64
CA LEU A 76 4.96 -5.12 -11.93
C LEU A 76 5.76 -6.43 -12.12
N GLY A 77 6.28 -7.01 -11.03
CA GLY A 77 6.81 -8.38 -11.00
C GLY A 77 5.75 -9.40 -10.63
#